data_AF-A0A2J2H8Z1-F1
#
_entry.id   AF-A0A2J2H8Z1-F1
#
_cell.length_a   1.000
_cell.length_b   1.000
_cell.length_c   1.000
_cell.angle_alpha   90.00
_cell.angle_beta   90.00
_cell.angle_gamma   90.00
#
_symmetry.space_group_name_H-M   'P 1'
#
loop_
_entity.id
_entity.type
_entity.pdbx_description
1 polymer ?
#
loop_
_entity_poly.entity_id
_entity_poly.type
_entity_poly.pdbx_seq_one_letter_code
_entity_poly.pdbx_strand_id
1 'polypeptide(L)'
;MIVVSSLLIYWSSWLYVDAAIVSMLIGLPLLLLGPYKGSTGMSRAEAAAFSAVYWALLAVAVAAWHLGWLSGLGDVLSFLAYWLALAAIQIFAFAYLWAKSRHPDVKAAVWIPIYNIALAAISYFGSLGNLSTPAIPYPLDYLVWAAAALAIYYLAVNLAYETPDLREVRTGGLPVE
;
A
#
# COMPACT_ATOMS: atom_id res chain seq x y z
N MET A 1 15.32 0.80 12.11
CA MET A 1 14.07 1.54 12.38
C MET A 1 12.87 0.93 11.66
N ILE A 2 12.93 0.71 10.34
CA ILE A 2 11.76 0.21 9.57
C ILE A 2 11.14 -1.08 10.12
N VAL A 3 11.94 -2.11 10.45
CA VAL A 3 11.42 -3.39 10.97
C VAL A 3 10.67 -3.20 12.29
N VAL A 4 11.20 -2.36 13.18
CA VAL A 4 10.57 -2.05 14.48
C VAL A 4 9.24 -1.33 14.25
N SER A 5 9.23 -0.30 13.39
CA SER A 5 8.01 0.43 13.04
C SER A 5 6.95 -0.47 12.37
N SER A 6 7.38 -1.35 11.45
CA SER A 6 6.50 -2.32 10.81
C SER A 6 5.91 -3.33 11.78
N LEU A 7 6.69 -3.78 12.77
CA LEU A 7 6.20 -4.66 13.83
C LEU A 7 5.20 -3.95 14.74
N LEU A 8 5.40 -2.65 15.04
CA LEU A 8 4.44 -1.85 15.79
C LEU A 8 3.11 -1.70 15.04
N ILE A 9 3.17 -1.48 13.72
CA ILE A 9 1.97 -1.42 12.88
C ILE A 9 1.26 -2.78 12.89
N TYR A 10 1.99 -3.88 12.69
CA TYR A 10 1.41 -5.22 12.75
C TYR A 10 0.77 -5.53 14.11
N TRP A 11 1.40 -5.10 15.20
CA TRP A 11 0.89 -5.30 16.56
C TRP A 11 -0.46 -4.60 16.81
N SER A 12 -0.83 -3.63 15.96
CA SER A 12 -2.13 -2.97 16.05
C SER A 12 -3.32 -3.86 15.68
N SER A 13 -3.13 -5.09 15.21
CA SER A 13 -4.16 -6.04 14.73
C SER A 13 -4.76 -5.68 13.37
N TRP A 14 -5.43 -6.67 12.75
CA TRP A 14 -6.02 -6.52 11.42
C TRP A 14 -6.92 -5.29 11.27
N LEU A 15 -7.78 -5.01 12.25
CA LEU A 15 -8.73 -3.89 12.18
C LEU A 15 -8.04 -2.53 11.94
N TYR A 16 -6.93 -2.30 12.63
CA TYR A 16 -6.22 -1.02 12.56
C TYR A 16 -5.24 -0.99 11.38
N VAL A 17 -4.66 -2.13 11.02
CA VAL A 17 -3.87 -2.28 9.79
C VAL A 17 -4.72 -1.98 8.56
N ASP A 18 -5.93 -2.54 8.50
CA ASP A 18 -6.89 -2.29 7.41
C ASP A 18 -7.24 -0.80 7.31
N ALA A 19 -7.63 -0.18 8.42
CA ALA A 19 -7.93 1.25 8.46
C ALA A 19 -6.74 2.12 8.02
N ALA A 20 -5.51 1.77 8.43
CA ALA A 20 -4.31 2.49 8.03
C ALA A 20 -4.02 2.36 6.53
N ILE A 21 -4.14 1.16 5.97
CA ILE A 21 -3.98 0.91 4.54
C ILE A 21 -5.02 1.71 3.76
N VAL A 22 -6.31 1.58 4.10
CA VAL A 22 -7.40 2.30 3.42
C VAL A 22 -7.19 3.82 3.47
N SER A 23 -6.80 4.36 4.63
CA SER A 23 -6.51 5.79 4.79
C SER A 23 -5.38 6.26 3.88
N MET A 24 -4.32 5.45 3.73
CA MET A 24 -3.23 5.76 2.81
C MET A 24 -3.67 5.69 1.34
N LEU A 25 -4.52 4.72 0.97
CA LEU A 25 -5.04 4.58 -0.40
C LEU A 25 -5.89 5.79 -0.81
N ILE A 26 -6.66 6.36 0.12
CA ILE A 26 -7.41 7.60 -0.11
C ILE A 26 -6.47 8.75 -0.51
N GLY A 27 -5.23 8.76 0.00
CA GLY A 27 -4.25 9.81 -0.24
C GLY A 27 -3.69 9.87 -1.67
N LEU A 28 -3.62 8.75 -2.40
CA LEU A 28 -3.00 8.72 -3.74
C LEU A 28 -3.69 9.67 -4.74
N PRO A 29 -5.04 9.66 -4.89
CA PRO A 29 -5.74 10.65 -5.70
C PRO A 29 -5.50 12.11 -5.26
N LEU A 30 -5.39 12.38 -3.95
CA LEU A 30 -5.13 13.73 -3.45
C LEU A 30 -3.78 14.26 -3.94
N LEU A 31 -2.75 13.40 -3.95
CA LEU A 31 -1.43 13.75 -4.48
C LEU A 31 -1.50 14.11 -5.98
N LEU A 32 -2.26 13.34 -6.76
CA LEU A 32 -2.44 13.58 -8.20
C LEU A 32 -3.23 14.83 -8.51
N LEU A 33 -4.25 15.17 -7.70
CA LEU A 33 -5.04 16.38 -7.88
C LEU A 33 -4.28 17.64 -7.45
N GLY A 34 -3.38 17.50 -6.48
CA GLY A 34 -2.53 18.57 -5.98
C GLY A 34 -1.17 18.66 -6.70
N PRO A 35 -0.06 18.44 -5.98
CA PRO A 35 1.28 18.79 -6.43
C PRO A 35 1.82 17.89 -7.56
N TYR A 36 1.38 16.63 -7.65
CA TYR A 36 1.92 15.65 -8.61
C TYR A 36 1.23 15.64 -9.97
N LYS A 37 0.25 16.53 -10.20
CA LYS A 37 -0.38 16.62 -11.52
C LYS A 37 0.63 17.02 -12.61
N GLY A 38 1.50 17.99 -12.29
CA GLY A 38 2.46 18.53 -13.25
C GLY A 38 3.54 17.53 -13.66
N SER A 39 3.97 16.68 -12.74
CA SER A 39 5.00 15.67 -12.97
C SER A 39 4.50 14.41 -13.68
N THR A 40 3.18 14.16 -13.68
CA THR A 40 2.59 12.98 -14.31
C THR A 40 2.20 13.18 -15.78
N GLY A 41 2.30 14.41 -16.30
CA GLY A 41 1.91 14.73 -17.68
C GLY A 41 0.40 14.62 -17.94
N MET A 42 -0.41 14.57 -16.87
CA MET A 42 -1.87 14.47 -16.96
C MET A 42 -2.52 15.86 -17.03
N SER A 43 -3.53 15.99 -17.88
CA SER A 43 -4.43 17.15 -17.84
C SER A 43 -5.25 17.16 -16.55
N ARG A 44 -5.82 18.32 -16.19
CA ARG A 44 -6.71 18.45 -15.02
C ARG A 44 -7.91 17.50 -15.10
N ALA A 45 -8.48 17.34 -16.30
CA ALA A 45 -9.62 16.47 -16.52
C ALA A 45 -9.25 14.99 -16.37
N GLU A 46 -8.12 14.55 -16.91
CA GLU A 46 -7.64 13.17 -16.75
C GLU A 46 -7.34 12.86 -15.28
N ALA A 47 -6.68 13.75 -14.56
CA ALA A 47 -6.37 13.56 -13.14
C ALA A 47 -7.66 13.49 -12.30
N ALA A 48 -8.65 14.33 -12.59
CA ALA A 48 -9.97 14.29 -11.96
C ALA A 48 -10.72 12.98 -12.26
N ALA A 49 -10.74 12.55 -13.52
CA ALA A 49 -11.39 11.31 -13.93
C ALA A 49 -10.73 10.08 -13.26
N PHE A 50 -9.41 9.99 -13.29
CA PHE A 50 -8.65 8.93 -12.61
C PHE A 50 -8.98 8.89 -11.12
N SER A 51 -8.94 10.05 -10.45
CA SER A 51 -9.20 10.17 -9.01
C SER A 51 -10.61 9.75 -8.65
N ALA A 52 -11.61 10.18 -9.43
CA ALA A 52 -13.01 9.83 -9.22
C ALA A 52 -13.23 8.32 -9.38
N VAL A 53 -12.70 7.72 -10.46
CA VAL A 53 -12.81 6.27 -10.70
C VAL A 53 -12.09 5.48 -9.60
N TYR A 54 -10.89 5.89 -9.23
CA TYR A 54 -10.12 5.25 -8.16
C TYR A 54 -10.87 5.26 -6.84
N TRP A 55 -11.38 6.41 -6.40
CA TRP A 55 -12.14 6.51 -5.15
C TRP A 55 -13.46 5.76 -5.21
N ALA A 56 -14.16 5.75 -6.35
CA ALA A 56 -15.38 4.96 -6.51
C ALA A 56 -15.09 3.46 -6.34
N LEU A 57 -14.06 2.94 -7.00
CA LEU A 57 -13.64 1.54 -6.87
C LEU A 57 -13.20 1.21 -5.44
N LEU A 58 -12.41 2.09 -4.82
CA LEU A 58 -11.96 1.93 -3.43
C LEU A 58 -13.15 1.92 -2.47
N ALA A 59 -14.07 2.87 -2.60
CA ALA A 59 -15.26 2.97 -1.76
C ALA A 59 -16.15 1.73 -1.88
N VAL A 60 -16.33 1.20 -3.10
CA VAL A 60 -17.07 -0.06 -3.33
C VAL A 60 -16.38 -1.24 -2.67
N ALA A 61 -15.06 -1.39 -2.82
CA ALA A 61 -14.30 -2.48 -2.20
C ALA A 61 -14.37 -2.43 -0.66
N VAL A 62 -14.18 -1.24 -0.08
CA VAL A 62 -14.25 -1.00 1.37
C VAL A 62 -15.68 -1.23 1.88
N ALA A 63 -16.70 -0.72 1.18
CA ALA A 63 -18.09 -0.96 1.54
C ALA A 63 -18.47 -2.45 1.49
N ALA A 64 -18.01 -3.18 0.47
CA ALA A 64 -18.27 -4.60 0.33
C ALA A 64 -17.75 -5.42 1.53
N TRP A 65 -16.62 -5.02 2.09
CA TRP A 65 -16.05 -5.61 3.31
C TRP A 65 -16.82 -5.18 4.57
N HIS A 66 -16.88 -3.89 4.87
CA HIS A 66 -17.40 -3.41 6.15
C HIS A 66 -18.93 -3.48 6.29
N LEU A 67 -19.67 -3.45 5.18
CA LEU A 67 -21.12 -3.68 5.18
C LEU A 67 -21.49 -5.16 5.04
N GLY A 68 -20.49 -6.06 5.02
CA GLY A 68 -20.71 -7.49 5.02
C GLY A 68 -21.30 -8.05 3.72
N TRP A 69 -21.19 -7.36 2.58
CA TRP A 69 -21.72 -7.84 1.30
C TRP A 69 -21.11 -9.19 0.88
N LEU A 70 -19.87 -9.44 1.33
CA LEU A 70 -19.13 -10.66 1.02
C LEU A 70 -19.29 -11.76 2.09
N SER A 71 -20.04 -11.51 3.17
CA SER A 71 -20.12 -12.41 4.34
C SER A 71 -20.61 -13.82 4.02
N GLY A 72 -21.44 -13.99 2.99
CA GLY A 72 -21.92 -15.29 2.53
C GLY A 72 -20.83 -16.22 1.96
N LEU A 73 -19.61 -15.72 1.71
CA LEU A 73 -18.48 -16.51 1.22
C LEU A 73 -17.68 -17.19 2.37
N GLY A 74 -17.92 -16.78 3.62
CA GLY A 74 -17.13 -17.18 4.79
C GLY A 74 -15.81 -16.40 4.93
N ASP A 75 -15.31 -16.31 6.16
CA ASP A 75 -14.27 -15.36 6.57
C ASP A 75 -13.03 -15.31 5.67
N VAL A 76 -12.53 -16.47 5.24
CA VAL A 76 -11.32 -16.54 4.40
C VAL A 76 -11.60 -16.04 2.99
N LEU A 77 -12.68 -16.48 2.35
CA LEU A 77 -12.98 -16.08 0.98
C LEU A 77 -13.47 -14.64 0.90
N SER A 78 -14.24 -14.17 1.89
CA SER A 78 -14.62 -12.76 2.01
C SER A 78 -13.38 -11.87 2.11
N PHE A 79 -12.39 -12.28 2.93
CA PHE A 79 -11.13 -11.57 3.03
C PHE A 79 -10.37 -11.59 1.72
N LEU A 80 -10.17 -12.77 1.10
CA LEU A 80 -9.43 -12.85 -0.16
C LEU A 80 -10.07 -12.00 -1.26
N ALA A 81 -11.40 -11.97 -1.35
CA ALA A 81 -12.10 -11.12 -2.31
C ALA A 81 -11.86 -9.62 -2.07
N TYR A 82 -12.02 -9.16 -0.82
CA TYR A 82 -11.73 -7.77 -0.42
C TYR A 82 -10.26 -7.42 -0.67
N TRP A 83 -9.39 -8.32 -0.24
CA TRP A 83 -7.95 -8.17 -0.25
C TRP A 83 -7.39 -8.08 -1.68
N LEU A 84 -7.83 -8.98 -2.57
CA LEU A 84 -7.45 -8.95 -3.98
C LEU A 84 -8.02 -7.72 -4.69
N ALA A 85 -9.20 -7.23 -4.31
CA ALA A 85 -9.75 -5.99 -4.86
C ALA A 85 -8.87 -4.78 -4.49
N LEU A 86 -8.46 -4.65 -3.23
CA LEU A 86 -7.54 -3.58 -2.80
C LEU A 86 -6.17 -3.69 -3.46
N ALA A 87 -5.62 -4.90 -3.59
CA ALA A 87 -4.37 -5.14 -4.28
C ALA A 87 -4.45 -4.75 -5.76
N ALA A 88 -5.53 -5.15 -6.45
CA ALA A 88 -5.76 -4.82 -7.85
C ALA A 88 -5.85 -3.30 -8.05
N ILE A 89 -6.62 -2.59 -7.23
CA ILE A 89 -6.76 -1.13 -7.30
C ILE A 89 -5.39 -0.44 -7.22
N GLN A 90 -4.54 -0.86 -6.28
CA GLN A 90 -3.19 -0.32 -6.13
C GLN A 90 -2.29 -0.65 -7.32
N ILE A 91 -2.24 -1.91 -7.74
CA ILE A 91 -1.40 -2.36 -8.85
C ILE A 91 -1.80 -1.64 -10.14
N PHE A 92 -3.09 -1.57 -10.45
CA PHE A 92 -3.59 -0.87 -11.64
C PHE A 92 -3.31 0.64 -11.58
N ALA A 93 -3.49 1.26 -10.42
CA ALA A 93 -3.18 2.68 -10.23
C ALA A 93 -1.70 2.97 -10.51
N PHE A 94 -0.79 2.23 -9.89
CA PHE A 94 0.65 2.41 -10.09
C PHE A 94 1.09 2.05 -11.51
N ALA A 95 0.54 0.99 -12.11
CA ALA A 95 0.82 0.62 -13.50
C ALA A 95 0.37 1.71 -14.48
N TYR A 96 -0.83 2.28 -14.26
CA TYR A 96 -1.34 3.38 -15.07
C TYR A 96 -0.46 4.64 -14.94
N LEU A 97 -0.12 5.03 -13.70
CA LEU A 97 0.74 6.19 -13.45
C LEU A 97 2.12 6.01 -14.06
N TRP A 98 2.70 4.80 -13.99
CA TRP A 98 3.97 4.48 -14.62
C TRP A 98 3.87 4.57 -16.14
N ALA A 99 2.82 3.99 -16.73
CA ALA A 99 2.61 4.02 -18.18
C ALA A 99 2.46 5.46 -18.71
N LYS A 100 1.79 6.34 -17.95
CA LYS A 100 1.55 7.73 -18.34
C LYS A 100 2.76 8.65 -18.14
N SER A 101 3.42 8.54 -16.99
CA SER A 101 4.45 9.51 -16.58
C SER A 101 5.88 9.03 -16.79
N ARG A 102 6.11 7.70 -16.70
CA ARG A 102 7.44 7.10 -16.53
C ARG A 102 8.28 7.79 -15.44
N HIS A 103 7.62 8.42 -14.47
CA HIS A 103 8.29 9.23 -13.46
C HIS A 103 9.07 8.33 -12.50
N PRO A 104 10.35 8.65 -12.19
CA PRO A 104 11.17 7.88 -11.26
C PRO A 104 10.49 7.63 -9.92
N ASP A 105 9.74 8.62 -9.41
CA ASP A 105 9.05 8.49 -8.12
C ASP A 105 7.95 7.44 -8.12
N VAL A 106 7.27 7.21 -9.26
CA VAL A 106 6.28 6.14 -9.37
C VAL A 106 6.98 4.79 -9.26
N LYS A 107 8.15 4.62 -9.89
CA LYS A 107 8.99 3.43 -9.75
C LYS A 107 9.50 3.27 -8.32
N ALA A 108 9.97 4.35 -7.71
CA ALA A 108 10.46 4.36 -6.34
C ALA A 108 9.38 4.03 -5.32
N ALA A 109 8.10 4.31 -5.63
CA ALA A 109 6.98 4.03 -4.75
C ALA A 109 6.33 2.64 -4.95
N VAL A 110 6.82 1.81 -5.88
CA VAL A 110 6.27 0.44 -6.14
C VAL A 110 6.34 -0.48 -4.92
N TRP A 111 7.28 -0.24 -3.98
CA TRP A 111 7.34 -1.03 -2.75
C TRP A 111 6.12 -0.82 -1.85
N ILE A 112 5.39 0.30 -1.97
CA ILE A 112 4.24 0.63 -1.12
C ILE A 112 3.10 -0.39 -1.32
N PRO A 113 2.61 -0.64 -2.56
CA PRO A 113 1.66 -1.72 -2.81
C PRO A 113 2.14 -3.07 -2.27
N ILE A 114 3.41 -3.42 -2.49
CA ILE A 114 3.98 -4.70 -2.03
C ILE A 114 3.94 -4.80 -0.50
N TYR A 115 4.30 -3.71 0.18
CA TYR A 115 4.28 -3.62 1.64
C TYR A 115 2.89 -3.81 2.21
N ASN A 116 1.92 -3.03 1.72
CA ASN A 116 0.53 -3.19 2.13
C ASN A 116 0.05 -4.60 1.86
N ILE A 117 0.50 -5.16 0.73
CA ILE A 117 0.04 -6.46 0.29
C ILE A 117 0.43 -7.58 1.25
N ALA A 118 1.71 -7.59 1.60
CA ALA A 118 2.24 -8.53 2.58
C ALA A 118 1.67 -8.26 3.98
N LEU A 119 1.62 -6.99 4.40
CA LEU A 119 1.17 -6.60 5.73
C LEU A 119 -0.27 -7.05 5.99
N ALA A 120 -1.19 -6.77 5.07
CA ALA A 120 -2.59 -7.13 5.23
C ALA A 120 -2.78 -8.65 5.30
N ALA A 121 -2.13 -9.40 4.41
CA ALA A 121 -2.20 -10.87 4.40
C ALA A 121 -1.72 -11.45 5.74
N ILE A 122 -0.55 -11.02 6.22
CA ILE A 122 0.02 -11.53 7.48
C ILE A 122 -0.80 -11.04 8.68
N SER A 123 -1.35 -9.83 8.64
CA SER A 123 -2.20 -9.29 9.71
C SER A 123 -3.52 -10.03 9.83
N TYR A 124 -4.10 -10.50 8.72
CA TYR A 124 -5.35 -11.26 8.74
C TYR A 124 -5.16 -12.73 9.12
N PHE A 125 -4.10 -13.37 8.58
CA PHE A 125 -3.83 -14.79 8.81
C PHE A 125 -2.97 -15.08 10.05
N GLY A 126 -2.35 -14.06 10.63
CA GLY A 126 -1.55 -14.14 11.85
C GLY A 126 -2.38 -14.19 13.12
N SER A 127 -1.72 -14.26 14.28
CA SER A 127 -2.38 -14.40 15.58
C SER A 127 -3.21 -13.19 16.01
N LEU A 128 -2.97 -12.02 15.41
CA LEU A 128 -3.72 -10.77 15.65
C LEU A 128 -4.81 -10.51 14.60
N GLY A 129 -5.13 -11.52 13.79
CA GLY A 129 -6.15 -11.45 12.76
C GLY A 129 -7.55 -11.82 13.26
N ASN A 130 -8.50 -11.86 12.33
CA ASN A 130 -9.90 -12.15 12.63
C ASN A 130 -10.22 -13.66 12.61
N LEU A 131 -9.28 -14.51 12.23
CA LEU A 131 -9.50 -15.96 12.19
C LEU A 131 -9.43 -16.56 13.59
N SER A 132 -10.41 -17.41 13.94
CA SER A 132 -10.44 -18.14 15.21
C SER A 132 -9.26 -19.12 15.36
N THR A 133 -8.81 -19.70 14.26
CA THR A 133 -7.59 -20.50 14.16
C THR A 133 -6.62 -19.83 13.18
N PRO A 134 -5.57 -19.15 13.68
CA PRO A 134 -4.64 -18.44 12.80
C PRO A 134 -3.87 -19.45 11.94
N ALA A 135 -3.71 -19.14 10.65
CA ALA A 135 -2.90 -19.95 9.76
C ALA A 135 -1.41 -19.82 10.09
N ILE A 136 -0.99 -18.66 10.62
CA ILE A 136 0.36 -18.41 11.12
C ILE A 136 0.26 -18.11 12.62
N PRO A 137 0.50 -19.09 13.51
CA PRO A 137 0.34 -18.89 14.94
C PRO A 137 1.50 -18.11 15.55
N TYR A 138 1.25 -17.49 16.71
CA TYR A 138 2.30 -16.87 17.52
C TYR A 138 3.35 -17.92 17.96
N PRO A 139 4.66 -17.60 17.95
CA PRO A 139 5.29 -16.34 17.55
C PRO A 139 5.75 -16.29 16.08
N LEU A 140 5.40 -17.30 15.28
CA LEU A 140 5.91 -17.44 13.91
C LEU A 140 5.47 -16.29 13.00
N ASP A 141 4.27 -15.76 13.22
CA ASP A 141 3.74 -14.60 12.52
C ASP A 141 4.60 -13.34 12.66
N TYR A 142 5.12 -13.05 13.86
CA TYR A 142 6.05 -11.94 14.07
C TYR A 142 7.38 -12.16 13.33
N LEU A 143 7.90 -13.40 13.32
CA LEU A 143 9.13 -13.73 12.61
C LEU A 143 8.95 -13.64 11.09
N VAL A 144 7.83 -14.14 10.59
CA VAL A 144 7.45 -14.06 9.17
C VAL A 144 7.30 -12.58 8.76
N TRP A 145 6.62 -11.77 9.57
CA TRP A 145 6.48 -10.35 9.27
C TRP A 145 7.81 -9.60 9.35
N ALA A 146 8.64 -9.86 10.36
CA ALA A 146 9.97 -9.25 10.46
C ALA A 146 10.85 -9.56 9.24
N ALA A 147 10.84 -10.81 8.78
CA ALA A 147 11.57 -11.22 7.58
C ALA A 147 11.01 -10.56 6.31
N ALA A 148 9.69 -10.52 6.15
CA ALA A 148 9.03 -9.88 5.01
C ALA A 148 9.30 -8.36 4.99
N ALA A 149 9.15 -7.68 6.12
CA ALA A 149 9.43 -6.25 6.26
C ALA A 149 10.90 -5.92 5.94
N LEU A 150 11.84 -6.78 6.34
CA LEU A 150 13.24 -6.63 5.99
C LEU A 150 13.49 -6.80 4.47
N ALA A 151 12.88 -7.80 3.85
CA ALA A 151 12.97 -8.00 2.40
C ALA A 151 12.40 -6.80 1.63
N ILE A 152 11.24 -6.30 2.06
CA ILE A 152 10.59 -5.12 1.47
C ILE A 152 11.44 -3.88 1.68
N TYR A 153 12.09 -3.71 2.83
CA TYR A 153 13.03 -2.62 3.06
C TYR A 153 14.16 -2.60 2.02
N TYR A 154 14.83 -3.74 1.80
CA TYR A 154 15.89 -3.81 0.81
C TYR A 154 15.37 -3.54 -0.61
N LEU A 155 14.17 -4.01 -0.93
CA LEU A 155 13.51 -3.68 -2.19
C LEU A 155 13.26 -2.17 -2.32
N ALA A 156 12.65 -1.55 -1.31
CA ALA A 156 12.34 -0.12 -1.28
C ALA A 156 13.59 0.74 -1.46
N VAL A 157 14.65 0.39 -0.74
CA VAL A 157 15.96 1.06 -0.82
C VAL A 157 16.54 0.95 -2.23
N ASN A 158 16.55 -0.24 -2.82
CA ASN A 158 17.08 -0.44 -4.17
C ASN A 158 16.23 0.25 -5.26
N LEU A 159 14.92 0.38 -5.05
CA LEU A 159 14.02 1.10 -5.96
C LEU A 159 14.19 2.63 -5.85
N ALA A 160 14.51 3.13 -4.65
CA ALA A 160 14.64 4.56 -4.37
C ALA A 160 16.02 5.13 -4.72
N TYR A 161 17.09 4.31 -4.78
CA TYR A 161 18.48 4.76 -4.92
C TYR A 161 18.84 5.55 -6.20
N GLU A 162 17.90 5.81 -7.10
CA GLU A 162 18.09 6.63 -8.30
C GLU A 162 17.10 7.80 -8.43
N THR A 163 16.43 8.23 -7.35
CA THR A 163 15.64 9.47 -7.44
C THR A 163 16.57 10.69 -7.59
N PRO A 164 16.21 11.69 -8.41
CA PRO A 164 17.02 12.90 -8.62
C PRO A 164 17.45 13.56 -7.30
N ASP A 165 16.55 13.62 -6.31
CA ASP A 165 16.79 14.21 -5.00
C ASP A 165 17.90 13.50 -4.21
N LEU A 166 17.93 12.16 -4.23
CA LEU A 166 18.98 11.38 -3.58
C LEU A 166 20.32 11.50 -4.30
N ARG A 167 20.29 11.69 -5.64
CA ARG A 167 21.49 12.00 -6.41
C ARG A 167 22.02 13.39 -6.06
N GLU A 168 21.15 14.36 -5.88
CA GLU A 168 21.49 15.74 -5.51
C GLU A 168 22.09 15.82 -4.10
N VAL A 169 21.51 15.13 -3.11
CA VAL A 169 22.12 15.01 -1.76
C VAL A 169 23.48 14.31 -1.81
N ARG A 170 23.64 13.29 -2.67
CA ARG A 170 24.90 12.57 -2.84
C ARG A 170 25.99 13.41 -3.50
N THR A 171 25.64 14.28 -4.47
CA THR A 171 26.61 15.10 -5.21
C THR A 171 26.83 16.49 -4.63
N GLY A 172 25.82 17.07 -3.97
CA GLY A 172 25.82 18.45 -3.48
C GLY A 172 26.05 18.61 -1.97
N GLY A 173 25.98 17.52 -1.19
CA GLY A 173 25.89 17.61 0.27
C GLY A 173 24.49 18.01 0.72
N LEU A 174 24.19 17.83 2.01
CA LEU A 174 22.87 18.15 2.59
C LEU A 174 22.48 19.60 2.24
N PRO A 175 21.26 19.85 1.73
CA PRO A 175 20.78 21.20 1.56
C PRO A 175 20.79 21.89 2.93
N VAL A 176 21.54 22.97 3.01
CA VAL A 176 21.54 23.85 4.18
C VAL A 176 20.25 24.66 4.08
N GLU A 177 19.32 24.43 5.00
CA GLU A 177 18.15 25.31 5.20
C GLU A 177 18.58 26.74 5.53
#